data_AF-A0A2N5A653-F1
#
_entry.id   AF-A0A2N5A653-F1
#
_cell.length_a   1.000
_cell.length_b   1.000
_cell.length_c   1.000
_cell.angle_alpha   90.00
_cell.angle_beta   90.00
_cell.angle_gamma   90.00
#
_symmetry.space_group_name_H-M   'P 1'
#
loop_
_entity.id
_entity.type
_entity.pdbx_description
1 polymer ?
#
loop_
_entity_poly.entity_id
_entity_poly.type
_entity_poly.pdbx_seq_one_letter_code
_entity_poly.pdbx_strand_id
1 'polypeptide(L)'
;IDLPVLALEDGSGLAQEKVRERCIRALKEDGSGAIVLGCGGMATLAQELTRELRVPVIDGVSAAVKMVESLVALGLATSKHGDLAFPEKKALSGQFQSLNPF
;
A
#
# COMPACT_ATOMS: atom_id res chain seq x y z
N ILE A 1 5.33 14.64 4.18
CA ILE A 1 5.39 15.54 3.01
C ILE A 1 3.96 16.00 2.80
N ASP A 2 3.69 17.30 2.67
CA ASP A 2 2.35 17.74 2.30
C ASP A 2 2.30 17.84 0.76
N LEU A 3 1.62 16.87 0.15
CA LEU A 3 1.54 16.73 -1.30
C LEU A 3 0.20 16.07 -1.66
N PRO A 4 -0.64 16.71 -2.50
CA PRO A 4 -1.87 16.08 -2.99
C PRO A 4 -1.57 14.79 -3.73
N VAL A 5 -2.30 13.71 -3.44
CA VAL A 5 -2.10 12.39 -4.08
C VAL A 5 -2.21 12.47 -5.60
N LEU A 6 -3.16 13.27 -6.11
CA LEU A 6 -3.37 13.49 -7.55
C LEU A 6 -2.18 14.16 -8.27
N ALA A 7 -1.26 14.81 -7.54
CA ALA A 7 -0.04 15.38 -8.14
C ALA A 7 0.97 14.31 -8.59
N LEU A 8 0.78 13.04 -8.21
CA LEU A 8 1.56 11.92 -8.78
C LEU A 8 1.13 11.60 -10.22
N GLU A 9 -0.10 11.96 -10.59
CA GLU A 9 -0.74 11.64 -11.89
C GLU A 9 -0.73 12.82 -12.88
N ASP A 10 -0.22 14.00 -12.46
CA ASP A 10 -0.20 15.22 -13.27
C ASP A 10 0.85 15.23 -14.40
N GLY A 11 1.72 14.21 -14.45
CA GLY A 11 2.76 14.04 -15.47
C GLY A 11 3.95 15.00 -15.34
N SER A 12 4.00 15.86 -14.30
CA SER A 12 5.04 16.89 -14.14
C SER A 12 6.38 16.38 -13.61
N GLY A 13 6.41 15.19 -12.99
CA GLY A 13 7.60 14.65 -12.31
C GLY A 13 7.89 15.28 -10.93
N LEU A 14 7.22 16.38 -10.56
CA LEU A 14 7.51 17.13 -9.34
C LEU A 14 7.19 16.34 -8.07
N ALA A 15 6.14 15.51 -8.11
CA ALA A 15 5.76 14.64 -7.00
C ALA A 15 6.79 13.53 -6.77
N GLN A 16 7.28 12.94 -7.86
CA GLN A 16 8.27 11.88 -7.88
C GLN A 16 9.60 12.38 -7.29
N GLU A 17 10.07 13.56 -7.70
CA GLU A 17 11.30 14.16 -7.16
C GLU A 17 11.17 14.48 -5.66
N LYS A 18 10.03 15.04 -5.22
CA LYS A 18 9.79 15.29 -3.80
C LYS A 18 9.73 14.01 -2.96
N VAL A 19 9.24 12.90 -3.50
CA VAL A 19 9.32 11.59 -2.84
C VAL A 19 10.79 11.15 -2.74
N ARG A 20 11.53 11.22 -3.85
CA ARG A 20 12.96 10.88 -3.93
C ARG A 20 13.81 11.65 -2.92
N GLU A 21 13.73 12.98 -2.89
CA GLU A 21 14.43 13.84 -1.92
C GLU A 21 14.15 13.42 -0.48
N ARG A 22 12.89 13.07 -0.18
CA ARG A 22 12.45 12.68 1.16
C ARG A 22 12.90 11.27 1.54
N CYS A 23 13.01 10.34 0.60
CA CYS A 23 13.67 9.05 0.81
C CYS A 23 15.16 9.24 1.13
N ILE A 24 15.88 10.07 0.35
CA ILE A 24 17.29 10.40 0.60
C ILE A 24 17.48 11.01 2.00
N ARG A 25 16.56 11.88 2.44
CA ARG A 25 16.62 12.49 3.78
C ARG A 25 16.37 11.46 4.89
N ALA A 26 15.32 10.64 4.77
CA ALA A 26 14.98 9.61 5.75
C ALA A 26 16.13 8.61 5.99
N LEU A 27 16.83 8.19 4.93
CA LEU A 27 17.99 7.29 5.04
C LEU A 27 19.21 7.92 5.75
N LYS A 28 19.30 9.26 5.77
CA LYS A 28 20.37 9.99 6.46
C LYS A 28 20.03 10.33 7.91
N GLU A 29 18.76 10.64 8.19
CA GLU A 29 18.30 11.20 9.46
C GLU A 29 17.70 10.14 10.40
N ASP A 30 17.02 9.13 9.87
CA ASP A 30 16.13 8.26 10.67
C ASP A 30 16.80 6.94 11.11
N GLY A 31 18.05 6.68 10.67
CA GLY A 31 18.74 5.41 10.92
C GLY A 31 18.09 4.19 10.25
N SER A 32 17.26 4.42 9.23
CA SER A 32 16.49 3.37 8.54
C SER A 32 17.29 2.71 7.41
N GLY A 33 17.10 1.39 7.25
CA GLY A 33 17.75 0.59 6.20
C GLY A 33 16.88 0.29 4.97
N ALA A 34 15.63 0.78 4.96
CA ALA A 34 14.64 0.56 3.92
C ALA A 34 13.55 1.65 3.99
N ILE A 35 12.81 1.84 2.90
CA ILE A 35 11.69 2.79 2.80
C ILE A 35 10.41 2.06 2.42
N VAL A 36 9.28 2.44 3.02
CA VAL A 36 7.94 2.00 2.62
C VAL A 36 7.20 3.16 1.98
N LEU A 37 6.68 2.97 0.76
CA LEU A 37 5.92 3.99 0.04
C LEU A 37 4.48 4.05 0.56
N GLY A 38 4.09 5.21 1.09
CA GLY A 38 2.81 5.41 1.78
C GLY A 38 1.59 5.65 0.88
N CYS A 39 1.69 5.51 -0.44
CA CYS A 39 0.60 5.78 -1.37
C CYS A 39 0.62 4.83 -2.57
N GLY A 40 -0.55 4.32 -2.98
CA GLY A 40 -0.68 3.42 -4.14
C GLY A 40 -0.22 4.04 -5.47
N GLY A 41 -0.42 5.36 -5.65
CA GLY A 41 0.06 6.09 -6.83
C GLY A 41 1.59 6.19 -6.96
N MET A 42 2.35 5.73 -5.96
CA MET A 42 3.81 5.69 -6.00
C MET A 42 4.37 4.33 -6.42
N ALA A 43 3.53 3.32 -6.71
CA ALA A 43 3.97 1.93 -6.89
C ALA A 43 5.06 1.75 -7.98
N THR A 44 4.99 2.52 -9.07
CA THR A 44 5.98 2.48 -10.17
C THR A 44 7.37 3.01 -9.77
N LEU A 45 7.47 3.81 -8.70
CA LEU A 45 8.73 4.42 -8.25
C LEU A 45 9.62 3.47 -7.44
N ALA A 46 9.05 2.40 -6.86
CA ALA A 46 9.76 1.50 -5.96
C ALA A 46 11.01 0.87 -6.59
N GLN A 47 10.90 0.39 -7.82
CA GLN A 47 12.04 -0.24 -8.51
C GLN A 47 13.11 0.76 -8.96
N GLU A 48 12.72 2.00 -9.28
CA GLU A 48 13.65 3.07 -9.64
C GLU A 48 14.44 3.54 -8.41
N LEU A 49 13.72 3.93 -7.34
CA LEU A 49 14.31 4.37 -6.09
C LEU A 49 15.15 3.28 -5.41
N THR A 50 14.75 2.00 -5.50
CA THR A 50 15.58 0.87 -5.00
C THR A 50 16.93 0.80 -5.73
N ARG A 51 16.94 0.94 -7.07
CA ARG A 51 18.16 0.90 -7.87
C ARG A 51 19.07 2.10 -7.60
N GLU A 52 18.47 3.27 -7.42
CA GLU A 52 19.19 4.52 -7.19
C GLU A 52 19.78 4.61 -5.77
N LEU A 53 18.93 4.41 -4.75
CA LEU A 53 19.27 4.58 -3.35
C LEU A 53 20.01 3.37 -2.75
N ARG A 54 20.04 2.24 -3.47
CA ARG A 54 20.70 0.98 -3.08
C ARG A 54 20.22 0.39 -1.74
N VAL A 55 18.97 0.67 -1.39
CA VAL A 55 18.24 0.11 -0.25
C VAL A 55 16.86 -0.38 -0.72
N PRO A 56 16.20 -1.30 -0.01
CA PRO A 56 14.84 -1.71 -0.36
C PRO A 56 13.87 -0.53 -0.27
N VAL A 57 13.21 -0.20 -1.38
CA VAL A 57 12.05 0.70 -1.42
C VAL A 57 10.84 -0.13 -1.80
N ILE A 58 9.88 -0.21 -0.87
CA ILE A 58 8.78 -1.18 -0.92
C ILE A 58 7.48 -0.46 -1.26
N ASP A 59 6.80 -0.85 -2.34
CA ASP A 59 5.41 -0.45 -2.59
C ASP A 59 4.42 -1.43 -1.96
N GLY A 60 3.40 -0.90 -1.30
CA GLY A 60 2.37 -1.71 -0.66
C GLY A 60 1.49 -2.50 -1.65
N VAL A 61 1.40 -2.07 -2.91
CA VAL A 61 0.53 -2.70 -3.92
C VAL A 61 1.08 -4.05 -4.35
N SER A 62 2.31 -4.09 -4.86
CA SER A 62 2.99 -5.32 -5.30
C SER A 62 3.24 -6.25 -4.13
N ALA A 63 3.61 -5.71 -2.96
CA ALA A 63 3.76 -6.49 -1.73
C ALA A 63 2.44 -7.19 -1.33
N ALA A 64 1.31 -6.47 -1.32
CA ALA A 64 0.01 -7.05 -0.98
C ALA A 64 -0.43 -8.14 -1.97
N VAL A 65 -0.20 -7.97 -3.28
CA VAL A 65 -0.46 -9.01 -4.29
C VAL A 65 0.32 -10.28 -3.96
N LYS A 66 1.62 -10.18 -3.65
CA LYS A 66 2.46 -11.35 -3.33
C LYS A 66 2.13 -11.98 -1.97
N MET A 67 1.64 -11.21 -1.01
CA MET A 67 1.09 -11.76 0.25
C MET A 67 -0.17 -12.59 -0.01
N VAL A 68 -1.11 -12.10 -0.83
CA VAL A 68 -2.35 -12.84 -1.15
C VAL A 68 -2.06 -14.10 -1.97
N GLU A 69 -1.21 -14.02 -3.00
CA GLU A 69 -0.76 -15.21 -3.74
C GLU A 69 -0.16 -16.27 -2.80
N SER A 70 0.67 -15.86 -1.85
CA SER A 70 1.32 -16.76 -0.89
C SER A 70 0.32 -17.42 0.07
N LEU A 71 -0.66 -16.66 0.60
CA LEU A 71 -1.71 -17.20 1.46
C LEU A 71 -2.55 -18.25 0.73
N VAL A 72 -2.95 -17.97 -0.51
CA VAL A 72 -3.70 -18.91 -1.36
C VAL A 72 -2.88 -20.17 -1.65
N ALA A 73 -1.61 -20.04 -2.01
CA ALA A 73 -0.73 -21.18 -2.27
C ALA A 73 -0.49 -22.07 -1.03
N LEU A 74 -0.55 -21.50 0.17
CA LEU A 74 -0.44 -22.21 1.45
C LEU A 74 -1.78 -22.79 1.96
N GLY A 75 -2.89 -22.54 1.26
CA GLY A 75 -4.23 -22.95 1.72
C GLY A 75 -4.73 -22.18 2.94
N LEU A 76 -4.18 -20.98 3.20
CA LEU A 76 -4.52 -20.13 4.34
C LEU A 76 -5.55 -19.07 3.95
N ALA A 77 -6.52 -18.83 4.84
CA ALA A 77 -7.59 -17.85 4.65
C ALA A 77 -7.94 -17.18 5.99
N THR A 78 -8.71 -16.08 5.92
CA THR A 78 -9.21 -15.38 7.10
C THR A 78 -10.06 -16.31 7.97
N SER A 79 -9.64 -16.51 9.22
CA SER A 79 -10.43 -17.28 10.21
C SER A 79 -11.86 -16.75 10.33
N LYS A 80 -12.83 -17.67 10.38
CA LYS A 80 -14.23 -17.36 10.67
C LYS A 80 -14.67 -17.75 12.09
N HIS A 81 -13.69 -17.99 12.95
CA HIS A 81 -13.87 -18.13 14.39
C HIS A 81 -13.49 -16.82 15.10
N GLY A 82 -14.41 -16.28 15.91
CA GLY A 82 -14.18 -15.05 16.68
C GLY A 82 -14.20 -13.77 15.83
N ASP A 83 -13.23 -12.89 16.07
CA ASP A 83 -13.19 -11.48 15.68
C ASP A 83 -13.40 -11.19 14.18
N LEU A 84 -13.11 -12.15 13.30
CA LEU A 84 -13.21 -12.01 11.84
C LEU A 84 -14.28 -12.93 11.21
N ALA A 85 -15.23 -13.42 12.02
CA ALA A 85 -16.44 -14.11 11.58
C ALA A 85 -17.25 -13.30 10.54
N PHE A 86 -18.27 -13.91 9.95
CA PHE A 86 -19.18 -13.18 9.06
C PHE A 86 -20.00 -12.13 9.84
N PRO A 87 -20.42 -11.02 9.22
CA PRO A 87 -21.24 -10.02 9.89
C PRO A 87 -22.52 -10.60 10.48
N GLU A 88 -22.87 -10.16 11.69
CA GLU A 88 -24.12 -10.55 12.36
C GLU A 88 -25.35 -10.25 11.51
N LYS A 89 -26.26 -11.23 11.40
CA LYS A 89 -27.48 -11.12 10.58
C LYS A 89 -28.41 -10.05 11.12
N LYS A 90 -28.38 -8.87 10.49
CA LYS A 90 -29.25 -7.73 10.76
C LYS A 90 -29.68 -7.06 9.46
N ALA A 91 -30.84 -6.42 9.45
CA ALA A 91 -31.28 -5.65 8.30
C ALA A 91 -30.37 -4.43 8.10
N LEU A 92 -29.70 -4.36 6.96
CA LEU A 92 -29.06 -3.13 6.46
C LEU A 92 -30.14 -2.31 5.72
N SER A 93 -30.00 -0.98 5.73
CA SER A 93 -31.01 -0.07 5.17
C SER A 93 -30.52 0.65 3.92
N GLY A 94 -31.45 0.95 3.00
CA GLY A 94 -31.17 1.68 1.78
C GLY A 94 -30.02 1.07 0.96
N GLN A 95 -29.10 1.92 0.51
CA GLN A 95 -27.95 1.51 -0.32
C GLN A 95 -27.00 0.51 0.36
N PHE A 96 -27.04 0.35 1.68
CA PHE A 96 -26.11 -0.54 2.38
C PHE A 96 -26.47 -2.03 2.26
N GLN A 97 -27.68 -2.35 1.77
CA GLN A 97 -28.12 -3.74 1.56
C GLN A 97 -27.23 -4.51 0.58
N SER A 98 -26.63 -3.84 -0.40
CA SER A 98 -25.73 -4.45 -1.38
C SER A 98 -24.33 -4.79 -0.84
N LEU A 99 -23.96 -4.29 0.34
CA LEU A 99 -22.63 -4.53 0.92
C LEU A 99 -22.47 -5.92 1.54
N ASN A 100 -23.57 -6.59 1.92
CA ASN A 100 -23.57 -7.97 2.36
C ASN A 100 -24.83 -8.71 1.86
N PRO A 101 -24.84 -9.18 0.58
CA PRO A 101 -25.97 -9.88 -0.03
C PRO A 101 -25.99 -11.40 0.28
N PHE A 102 -25.15 -11.86 1.21
CA PHE A 102 -24.95 -13.27 1.60
C PHE A 102 -25.46 -13.53 3.03
#